data_AF-A0A2H0UQ02-F1
#
_entry.id   AF-A0A2H0UQ02-F1
#
_cell.length_a   1.000
_cell.length_b   1.000
_cell.length_c   1.000
_cell.angle_alpha   90.00
_cell.angle_beta   90.00
_cell.angle_gamma   90.00
#
_symmetry.space_group_name_H-M   'P 1'
#
loop_
_entity.id
_entity.type
_entity.pdbx_description
1 polymer ?
#
loop_
_entity_poly.entity_id
_entity_poly.type
_entity_poly.pdbx_seq_one_letter_code
_entity_poly.pdbx_strand_id
1 'polypeptide(L)'
;MPFVDIVSRIGDMDPQLAIALYRQPDGDVILSVGLAGRMGVLDFEPADNSPILSGREGLETRSSVEFCTSGGRSPHTHRALVALMDAIKKDNEERPISP
;
A
#
# COMPACT_ATOMS: atom_id res chain seq x y z
N MET A 1 11.68 6.86 -7.19
CA MET A 1 10.78 6.96 -8.36
C MET A 1 9.37 7.16 -7.80
N PRO A 2 8.55 8.07 -8.36
CA PRO A 2 7.20 8.28 -7.86
C PRO A 2 6.33 7.06 -8.15
N PHE A 3 5.43 6.74 -7.24
CA PHE A 3 4.46 5.65 -7.41
C PHE A 3 3.30 6.14 -8.28
N VAL A 4 2.74 5.25 -9.10
CA VAL A 4 1.63 5.61 -10.02
C VAL A 4 0.27 5.40 -9.35
N ASP A 5 0.20 4.56 -8.33
CA ASP A 5 -1.03 4.25 -7.62
C ASP A 5 -0.72 3.76 -6.21
N ILE A 6 -1.48 4.23 -5.23
CA ILE A 6 -1.33 3.89 -3.82
C ILE A 6 -2.72 3.66 -3.24
N VAL A 7 -2.91 2.51 -2.62
CA VAL A 7 -4.17 2.16 -1.95
C VAL A 7 -3.87 1.56 -0.59
N SER A 8 -4.74 1.83 0.38
CA SER A 8 -4.60 1.28 1.72
C SER A 8 -5.96 1.05 2.37
N ARG A 9 -5.97 0.17 3.38
CA ARG A 9 -7.16 -0.13 4.17
C ARG A 9 -6.78 -0.49 5.60
N ILE A 10 -7.54 0.05 6.56
CA ILE A 10 -7.44 -0.29 7.98
C ILE A 10 -7.96 -1.71 8.21
N GLY A 11 -7.30 -2.46 9.09
CA GLY A 11 -7.71 -3.81 9.45
C GLY A 11 -8.99 -3.84 10.28
N ASP A 12 -9.89 -4.77 9.96
CA ASP A 12 -11.16 -4.92 10.68
C ASP A 12 -10.98 -5.41 12.13
N MET A 13 -9.93 -6.20 12.39
CA MET A 13 -9.65 -6.80 13.71
C MET A 13 -8.83 -5.90 14.63
N ASP A 14 -8.03 -4.99 14.06
CA ASP A 14 -7.21 -4.04 14.80
C ASP A 14 -7.11 -2.75 13.98
N PRO A 15 -7.80 -1.67 14.40
CA PRO A 15 -7.81 -0.42 13.65
C PRO A 15 -6.45 0.30 13.67
N GLN A 16 -5.50 -0.16 14.50
CA GLN A 16 -4.14 0.35 14.48
C GLN A 16 -3.30 -0.27 13.37
N LEU A 17 -3.75 -1.35 12.73
CA LEU A 17 -3.04 -2.00 11.64
C LEU A 17 -3.69 -1.70 10.29
N ALA A 18 -2.86 -1.66 9.25
CA ALA A 18 -3.31 -1.45 7.88
C ALA A 18 -2.49 -2.29 6.91
N ILE A 19 -3.10 -2.53 5.75
CA ILE A 19 -2.41 -2.95 4.54
C ILE A 19 -2.28 -1.76 3.60
N ALA A 20 -1.15 -1.64 2.92
CA ALA A 20 -0.98 -0.71 1.81
C ALA A 20 -0.32 -1.40 0.63
N LEU A 21 -0.80 -1.07 -0.57
CA LEU A 21 -0.22 -1.50 -1.83
C LEU A 21 0.23 -0.29 -2.63
N TYR A 22 1.44 -0.39 -3.15
CA TYR A 22 2.07 0.63 -3.97
C TYR A 22 2.38 0.05 -5.34
N ARG A 23 1.91 0.69 -6.40
CA ARG A 23 2.23 0.31 -7.78
C ARG A 23 3.30 1.25 -8.35
N GLN A 24 4.37 0.66 -8.85
CA GLN A 24 5.44 1.37 -9.54
C GLN A 24 5.11 1.55 -11.04
N PRO A 25 5.79 2.48 -11.75
CA PRO A 25 5.54 2.72 -13.18
C PRO A 25 5.75 1.51 -14.10
N ASP A 26 6.65 0.61 -13.73
CA ASP A 26 6.90 -0.66 -14.45
C ASP A 26 5.80 -1.73 -14.19
N GLY A 27 4.91 -1.47 -13.23
CA GLY A 27 3.82 -2.34 -12.84
C GLY A 27 4.15 -3.25 -11.65
N ASP A 28 5.34 -3.12 -11.05
CA ASP A 28 5.69 -3.83 -9.84
C ASP A 28 4.79 -3.37 -8.68
N VAL A 29 4.47 -4.32 -7.79
CA VAL A 29 3.57 -4.07 -6.66
C VAL A 29 4.28 -4.40 -5.36
N ILE A 30 4.34 -3.42 -4.46
CA ILE A 30 4.84 -3.59 -3.10
C ILE A 30 3.64 -3.69 -2.16
N LEU A 31 3.59 -4.76 -1.37
CA LEU A 31 2.65 -4.92 -0.25
C LEU A 31 3.39 -4.62 1.05
N SER A 32 2.79 -3.75 1.86
CA SER A 32 3.27 -3.42 3.20
C SER A 32 2.17 -3.64 4.24
N VAL A 33 2.55 -4.18 5.39
CA VAL A 33 1.67 -4.34 6.56
C VAL A 33 2.30 -3.62 7.75
N GLY A 34 1.55 -2.73 8.38
CA GLY A 34 2.09 -1.87 9.44
C GLY A 34 1.02 -1.08 10.18
N LEU A 35 1.45 -0.08 10.94
CA LEU A 35 0.55 0.75 11.75
C LEU A 35 -0.18 1.79 10.88
N ALA A 36 -1.51 1.84 10.93
CA ALA A 36 -2.37 2.70 10.11
C ALA A 36 -1.98 4.19 10.16
N GLY A 37 -1.82 4.74 11.37
CA GLY A 37 -1.43 6.15 11.56
C GLY A 37 -0.01 6.50 11.12
N ARG A 38 0.80 5.53 10.69
CA ARG A 38 2.18 5.73 10.18
C ARG A 38 2.37 5.30 8.73
N MET A 39 1.40 4.59 8.15
CA MET A 39 1.37 4.15 6.76
C MET A 39 0.82 5.24 5.81
N GLY A 40 0.64 6.48 6.30
CA GLY A 40 0.06 7.59 5.53
C GLY A 40 -1.43 7.44 5.26
N VAL A 41 -2.10 6.41 5.82
CA VAL A 41 -3.53 6.10 5.59
C VAL A 41 -4.45 7.27 5.99
N LEU A 42 -3.95 8.18 6.83
CA LEU A 42 -4.70 9.34 7.34
C LEU A 42 -4.22 10.69 6.81
N ASP A 43 -3.06 10.78 6.14
CA ASP A 43 -2.49 12.07 5.68
C ASP A 43 -1.78 11.91 4.32
N PHE A 44 -2.56 11.89 3.23
CA PHE A 44 -2.03 12.05 1.87
C PHE A 44 -2.21 13.51 1.44
N GLU A 45 -1.28 14.39 1.83
CA GLU A 45 -1.14 15.69 1.16
C GLU A 45 -0.50 15.46 -0.22
N PRO A 46 -1.07 16.00 -1.31
CA PRO A 46 -0.80 15.57 -2.70
C PRO A 46 0.55 16.05 -3.28
N ALA A 47 1.52 16.43 -2.45
CA ALA A 47 2.62 17.29 -2.91
C ALA A 47 3.89 16.58 -3.43
N ASP A 48 4.09 15.26 -3.27
CA ASP A 48 5.28 14.63 -3.90
C ASP A 48 5.20 13.15 -4.35
N ASN A 49 4.06 12.47 -4.21
CA ASN A 49 3.84 11.07 -4.62
C ASN A 49 4.98 10.08 -4.26
N SER A 50 5.76 10.42 -3.23
CA SER A 50 6.82 9.60 -2.69
C SER A 50 6.32 9.11 -1.33
N PRO A 51 5.86 7.86 -1.17
CA PRO A 51 5.77 7.29 0.16
C PRO A 51 7.16 7.45 0.76
N ILE A 52 7.21 8.11 1.92
CA ILE A 52 8.42 8.28 2.69
C ILE A 52 8.85 6.89 3.16
N LEU A 53 9.51 6.15 2.27
CA LEU A 53 10.28 4.93 2.53
C LEU A 53 11.75 5.28 2.77
N SER A 54 12.07 6.56 2.95
CA SER A 54 13.42 7.03 3.27
C SER A 54 13.56 7.29 4.76
N GLY A 55 13.98 6.26 5.50
CA GLY A 55 15.03 6.38 6.52
C GLY A 55 14.90 7.45 7.61
N ARG A 56 13.75 7.62 8.24
CA ARG A 56 13.69 8.18 9.61
C ARG A 56 13.69 7.02 10.60
N GLU A 57 14.68 6.97 11.48
CA GLU A 57 14.73 6.02 12.60
C GLU A 57 13.35 5.94 13.29
N GLY A 58 12.79 4.73 13.37
CA GLY A 58 11.51 4.45 14.06
C GLY A 58 10.28 4.13 13.18
N LEU A 59 10.44 3.96 11.87
CA LEU A 59 9.35 3.55 10.96
C LEU A 59 9.12 2.02 11.02
N GLU A 60 8.36 1.53 12.00
CA GLU A 60 8.05 0.10 12.10
C GLU A 60 6.94 -0.33 11.13
N THR A 61 7.22 -0.35 9.83
CA THR A 61 6.58 -1.35 8.95
C THR A 61 6.93 -2.71 9.52
N ARG A 62 5.93 -3.50 9.93
CA ARG A 62 6.19 -4.82 10.51
C ARG A 62 6.76 -5.77 9.47
N SER A 63 6.38 -5.62 8.20
CA SER A 63 6.93 -6.33 7.04
C SER A 63 6.53 -5.65 5.73
N SER A 64 7.37 -5.73 4.71
CA SER A 64 7.04 -5.40 3.32
C SER A 64 7.60 -6.46 2.37
N VAL A 65 6.95 -6.64 1.23
CA VAL A 65 7.35 -7.57 0.18
C VAL A 65 7.02 -6.99 -1.18
N GLU A 66 7.93 -7.17 -2.14
CA GLU A 66 7.79 -6.68 -3.51
C GLU A 66 7.53 -7.85 -4.47
N PHE A 67 6.65 -7.62 -5.44
CA PHE A 67 6.35 -8.56 -6.51
C PHE A 67 6.52 -7.89 -7.87
N CYS A 68 7.55 -8.33 -8.58
CA CYS A 68 7.95 -7.73 -9.85
C CYS A 68 7.23 -8.32 -11.06
N THR A 69 6.96 -7.47 -12.05
CA THR A 69 6.51 -7.79 -13.40
C THR A 69 7.64 -8.40 -14.23
N SER A 70 8.86 -7.86 -14.10
CA SER A 70 10.08 -8.36 -14.75
C SER A 70 11.01 -9.02 -13.72
N GLY A 71 10.94 -10.34 -13.59
CA GLY A 71 11.71 -11.13 -12.62
C GLY A 71 11.02 -12.43 -12.21
N GLY A 72 9.69 -12.46 -12.36
CA GLY A 72 8.97 -13.64 -12.85
C GLY A 72 8.92 -14.87 -11.96
N ARG A 73 8.99 -14.76 -10.64
CA ARG A 73 8.79 -15.92 -9.75
C ARG A 73 7.33 -16.16 -9.35
N SER A 74 6.47 -15.13 -9.42
CA SER A 74 5.14 -15.17 -8.79
C SER A 74 4.03 -14.45 -9.58
N PRO A 75 3.76 -14.81 -10.85
CA PRO A 75 2.75 -14.13 -11.69
C PRO A 75 1.32 -14.26 -11.16
N HIS A 76 1.02 -15.32 -10.40
CA HIS A 76 -0.29 -15.45 -9.74
C HIS A 76 -0.42 -14.52 -8.54
N THR A 77 0.63 -14.38 -7.74
CA THR A 77 0.63 -13.47 -6.59
C THR A 77 0.54 -12.02 -7.04
N HIS A 78 1.28 -11.64 -8.08
CA HIS A 78 1.19 -10.30 -8.66
C HIS A 78 -0.24 -9.97 -9.11
N ARG A 79 -0.88 -10.87 -9.88
CA ARG A 79 -2.30 -10.69 -10.28
C ARG A 79 -3.26 -10.59 -9.10
N ALA A 80 -3.04 -11.38 -8.05
CA ALA A 80 -3.86 -11.31 -6.84
C ALA A 80 -3.71 -9.97 -6.11
N LEU A 81 -2.50 -9.40 -6.08
CA LEU A 81 -2.25 -8.09 -5.49
C LEU A 81 -2.91 -6.97 -6.29
N VAL A 82 -2.87 -7.02 -7.62
CA VAL A 82 -3.61 -6.06 -8.46
C VAL A 82 -5.11 -6.14 -8.18
N ALA A 83 -5.67 -7.35 -8.12
CA ALA A 83 -7.08 -7.54 -7.77
C ALA A 83 -7.42 -7.03 -6.35
N LEU A 84 -6.50 -7.21 -5.39
CA LEU A 84 -6.64 -6.67 -4.05
C LEU A 84 -6.62 -5.14 -4.06
N MET A 85 -5.82 -4.49 -4.90
CA MET A 85 -5.84 -3.03 -5.04
C MET A 85 -7.22 -2.54 -5.48
N ASP A 86 -7.80 -3.16 -6.50
CA ASP A 86 -9.13 -2.80 -7.00
C ASP A 86 -10.21 -3.03 -5.94
N ALA A 87 -10.12 -4.12 -5.18
CA ALA A 87 -11.03 -4.39 -4.07
C ALA A 87 -10.95 -3.33 -2.97
N ILE A 88 -9.74 -2.93 -2.58
CA ILE A 88 -9.53 -1.86 -1.57
C ILE A 88 -10.10 -0.53 -2.04
N LYS A 89 -9.89 -0.15 -3.32
CA LYS A 89 -10.47 1.08 -3.88
C LYS A 89 -11.98 1.06 -3.77
N LYS A 90 -12.60 -0.03 -4.19
CA LYS A 90 -14.05 -0.21 -4.10
C LYS A 90 -14.54 -0.16 -2.65
N ASP A 91 -13.85 -0.80 -1.72
CA ASP A 91 -14.18 -0.72 -0.29
C ASP A 91 -14.05 0.70 0.27
N ASN A 92 -13.06 1.46 -0.18
CA ASN A 92 -12.86 2.86 0.20
C ASN A 92 -13.95 3.77 -0.40
N GLU A 93 -14.41 3.50 -1.62
CA GLU A 93 -15.53 4.21 -2.24
C GLU A 93 -16.87 3.92 -1.55
N GLU A 94 -17.14 2.66 -1.23
CA GLU A 94 -18.41 2.23 -0.60
C GLU A 94 -18.45 2.52 0.91
N ARG A 95 -17.30 2.47 1.57
CA ARG A 95 -17.14 2.65 3.03
C ARG A 95 -15.91 3.54 3.29
N PRO A 96 -16.02 4.86 3.08
CA PRO A 96 -14.91 5.77 3.29
C PRO A 96 -14.45 5.74 4.74
N ILE A 97 -13.14 5.72 4.94
CA ILE A 97 -12.54 5.89 6.26
C ILE A 97 -12.87 7.33 6.67
N SER A 98 -13.63 7.49 7.76
CA SER A 98 -13.97 8.83 8.27
C SER A 98 -12.68 9.52 8.76
N PRO A 99 -12.49 10.82 8.46
CA PRO A 99 -11.32 11.58 8.89
C PRO A 99 -11.23 11.72 10.41
#